data_AF-A0A445MTZ8-F1
#
_entry.id   AF-A0A445MTZ8-F1
#
_cell.length_a   1.000
_cell.length_b   1.000
_cell.length_c   1.000
_cell.angle_alpha   90.00
_cell.angle_beta   90.00
_cell.angle_gamma   90.00
#
_symmetry.space_group_name_H-M   'P 1'
#
loop_
_entity.id
_entity.type
_entity.pdbx_description
1 polymer ?
#
loop_
_entity_poly.entity_id
_entity_poly.type
_entity_poly.pdbx_seq_one_letter_code
_entity_poly.pdbx_strand_id
1 'polypeptide(L)'
;MIYEKNKRYIIPFDDVPTGRANMPEISVDERKGNFTEVETGFPEDVALTEAKRCLSCRRCLGCALCWAECKPEAIDFSIPHQEMELSFDEVVITSGQDNAFERISPQLGYGNYADVITDLHFERMLSPTGPTDGLVVSPRDGEVPKKVAIIQGNVKGGDDHLLSSLVLGVNEAILAVNKVDDLAISLISPVCQAFKDRFSGEAAKLKGLTIIEGAPESVERPQEGGALTLTYSQDGGSKKEDFDMVVVLTKPKISPEVAAMAKKLKQDVI
;
A
#
# COMPACT_ATOMS: atom_id res chain seq x y z
N MET A 1 41.71 -13.35 2.19
CA MET A 1 40.32 -13.36 2.69
C MET A 1 40.36 -13.17 4.19
N ILE A 2 39.91 -12.01 4.69
CA ILE A 2 39.90 -11.68 6.14
C ILE A 2 38.88 -12.56 6.91
N TYR A 3 38.02 -13.26 6.19
CA TYR A 3 36.87 -14.04 6.67
C TYR A 3 37.20 -15.35 7.41
N GLU A 4 38.44 -15.84 7.40
CA GLU A 4 38.80 -17.10 8.09
C GLU A 4 39.19 -16.94 9.57
N LYS A 5 39.38 -15.71 10.07
CA LYS A 5 39.96 -15.52 11.42
C LYS A 5 38.97 -15.59 12.58
N ASN A 6 37.68 -15.31 12.40
CA ASN A 6 36.72 -15.25 13.51
C ASN A 6 35.46 -16.08 13.23
N LYS A 7 35.30 -17.20 13.96
CA LYS A 7 34.21 -18.18 13.78
C LYS A 7 32.80 -17.68 14.18
N ARG A 8 32.68 -16.49 14.78
CA ARG A 8 31.41 -15.84 15.08
C ARG A 8 31.58 -14.32 15.05
N TYR A 9 30.83 -13.64 14.20
CA TYR A 9 30.60 -12.20 14.28
C TYR A 9 29.58 -11.92 15.40
N ILE A 10 30.01 -12.08 16.66
CA ILE A 10 29.32 -11.42 17.77
C ILE A 10 29.95 -10.04 17.82
N ILE A 11 29.23 -9.01 17.34
CA ILE A 11 29.62 -7.65 17.67
C ILE A 11 29.50 -7.54 19.17
N PRO A 12 30.57 -7.17 19.90
CA PRO A 12 30.42 -6.80 21.28
C PRO A 12 29.49 -5.58 21.29
N PHE A 13 28.26 -5.77 21.75
CA PHE A 13 27.48 -4.64 22.22
C PHE A 13 28.21 -4.16 23.47
N ASP A 14 29.13 -3.22 23.30
CA ASP A 14 29.81 -2.54 24.41
C ASP A 14 28.80 -1.77 25.28
N ASP A 15 27.60 -1.57 24.74
CA ASP A 15 26.39 -1.15 25.43
C ASP A 15 25.91 -2.25 26.39
N VAL A 16 26.65 -2.46 27.47
CA VAL A 16 26.18 -3.22 28.63
C VAL A 16 24.81 -2.63 29.03
N PRO A 17 23.78 -3.44 29.36
CA PRO A 17 22.52 -2.92 29.88
C PRO A 17 22.76 -2.11 31.17
N THR A 18 22.97 -0.81 31.04
CA THR A 18 23.08 0.14 32.13
C THR A 18 21.72 0.76 32.42
N GLY A 19 21.51 1.29 33.63
CA GLY A 19 20.28 2.03 33.92
C GLY A 19 20.10 3.20 32.95
N ARG A 20 18.85 3.59 32.66
CA ARG A 20 18.58 4.86 31.96
C ARG A 20 19.05 6.02 32.81
N ALA A 21 19.42 7.13 32.18
CA ALA A 21 19.66 8.37 32.91
C ALA A 21 18.38 8.79 33.67
N ASN A 22 18.53 9.16 34.93
CA ASN A 22 17.42 9.72 35.71
C ASN A 22 17.22 11.18 35.31
N MET A 23 15.96 11.59 35.11
CA MET A 23 15.62 12.98 34.81
C MET A 23 16.16 13.89 35.93
N PRO A 24 16.97 14.92 35.60
CA PRO A 24 17.39 15.89 36.60
C PRO A 24 16.16 16.65 37.13
N GLU A 25 16.09 16.80 38.44
CA GLU A 25 15.02 17.55 39.09
C GLU A 25 15.60 18.61 40.04
N ILE A 26 14.93 19.76 40.13
CA ILE A 26 15.24 20.78 41.14
C ILE A 26 14.93 20.27 42.56
N SER A 27 15.57 20.78 43.60
CA SER A 27 15.36 20.30 44.97
C SER A 27 13.96 20.64 45.52
N VAL A 28 13.49 19.89 46.52
CA VAL A 28 12.18 20.16 47.16
C VAL A 28 12.11 21.57 47.75
N ASP A 29 13.22 22.12 48.26
CA ASP A 29 13.25 23.47 48.81
C ASP A 29 13.14 24.55 47.73
N GLU A 30 13.74 24.34 46.55
CA GLU A 30 13.59 25.22 45.39
C GLU A 30 12.19 25.17 44.77
N ARG A 31 11.46 24.06 44.95
CA ARG A 31 10.07 23.92 44.49
C ARG A 31 9.08 24.70 45.34
N LYS A 32 9.43 25.10 46.56
CA LYS A 32 8.48 25.71 47.50
C LYS A 32 8.10 27.13 47.07
N GLY A 33 6.80 27.38 46.96
CA GLY A 33 6.25 28.73 46.77
C GLY A 33 6.37 29.29 45.35
N ASN A 34 6.67 28.47 44.34
CA ASN A 34 6.67 28.86 42.94
C ASN A 34 6.09 27.76 42.04
N PHE A 35 6.01 28.04 40.74
CA PHE A 35 5.51 27.11 39.71
C PHE A 35 6.61 26.77 38.69
N THR A 36 7.88 26.75 39.12
CA THR A 36 9.01 26.42 38.25
C THR A 36 8.93 24.95 37.86
N GLU A 37 9.25 24.66 36.60
CA GLU A 37 9.28 23.29 36.08
C GLU A 37 10.25 22.42 36.90
N VAL A 38 9.76 21.26 37.31
CA VAL A 38 10.49 20.37 38.22
C VAL A 38 11.58 19.60 37.49
N GLU A 39 11.23 19.06 36.32
CA GLU A 39 12.11 18.30 35.44
C GLU A 39 12.83 19.28 34.51
N THR A 40 14.15 19.41 34.65
CA THR A 40 14.90 20.44 33.91
C THR A 40 15.40 19.97 32.55
N GLY A 41 15.10 18.72 32.18
CA GLY A 41 15.61 18.07 30.97
C GLY A 41 17.04 17.59 31.11
N PHE A 42 17.50 16.82 30.12
CA PHE A 42 18.88 16.34 30.08
C PHE A 42 19.83 17.42 29.54
N PRO A 43 21.04 17.55 30.13
CA PRO A 43 22.17 18.18 29.45
C PRO A 43 22.43 17.53 28.08
N GLU A 44 22.99 18.30 27.15
CA GLU A 44 23.18 17.87 25.76
C GLU A 44 23.98 16.56 25.63
N ASP A 45 25.03 16.38 26.43
CA ASP A 45 25.86 15.17 26.45
C ASP A 45 25.08 13.92 26.91
N VAL A 46 24.25 14.07 27.95
CA VAL A 46 23.39 13.00 28.46
C VAL A 46 22.29 12.69 27.44
N ALA A 47 21.67 13.72 26.85
CA ALA A 47 20.67 13.57 25.81
C ALA A 47 21.21 12.83 24.58
N LEU A 48 22.40 13.20 24.10
CA LEU A 48 23.08 12.53 22.99
C LEU A 48 23.44 11.08 23.33
N THR A 49 23.85 10.81 24.57
CA THR A 49 24.18 9.45 25.04
C THR A 49 22.93 8.58 25.10
N GLU A 50 21.84 9.04 25.71
CA GLU A 50 20.58 8.29 25.76
C GLU A 50 19.93 8.14 24.37
N ALA A 51 20.05 9.14 23.50
CA ALA A 51 19.60 9.04 22.11
C ALA A 51 20.36 7.96 21.32
N LYS A 52 21.69 7.83 21.53
CA LYS A 52 22.50 6.75 20.92
C LYS A 52 22.03 5.37 21.37
N ARG A 53 21.59 5.22 22.62
CA ARG A 53 21.06 3.97 23.20
C ARG A 53 19.65 3.61 22.71
N CYS A 54 18.87 4.57 22.23
CA CYS A 54 17.49 4.34 21.84
C CYS A 54 17.38 3.47 20.58
N LEU A 55 16.74 2.31 20.71
CA LEU A 55 16.43 1.41 19.60
C LEU A 55 15.08 1.73 18.92
N SER A 56 14.20 2.51 19.57
CA SER A 56 12.84 2.76 19.10
C SER A 56 12.76 3.63 17.84
N CYS A 57 13.73 4.50 17.60
CA CYS A 57 13.79 5.36 16.41
C CYS A 57 14.68 4.79 15.29
N ARG A 58 15.34 3.65 15.52
CA ARG A 58 16.28 3.04 14.58
C ARG A 58 15.60 1.98 13.72
N ARG A 59 15.37 2.27 12.42
CA ARG A 59 15.05 1.22 11.43
C ARG A 59 16.19 0.19 11.30
N CYS A 60 17.44 0.62 11.50
CA CYS A 60 18.64 -0.22 11.55
C CYS A 60 19.23 -0.23 12.97
N LEU A 61 19.31 -1.40 13.61
CA LEU A 61 19.81 -1.54 14.98
C LEU A 61 21.35 -1.46 15.10
N GLY A 62 22.07 -1.22 14.01
CA GLY A 62 23.54 -1.11 14.04
C GLY A 62 24.28 -2.42 14.34
N CYS A 63 23.61 -3.57 14.24
CA CYS A 63 24.16 -4.88 14.59
C CYS A 63 25.21 -5.41 13.59
N ALA A 64 25.51 -4.67 12.51
CA ALA A 64 26.41 -4.98 11.40
C ALA A 64 26.38 -6.41 10.82
N LEU A 65 25.31 -7.17 11.06
CA LEU A 65 25.13 -8.50 10.48
C LEU A 65 25.00 -8.43 8.96
N CYS A 66 24.31 -7.40 8.45
CA CYS A 66 24.23 -7.15 7.01
C CYS A 66 25.61 -6.89 6.39
N TRP A 67 26.49 -6.17 7.10
CA TRP A 67 27.87 -5.92 6.66
C TRP A 67 28.70 -7.20 6.66
N ALA A 68 28.58 -8.02 7.71
CA ALA A 68 29.30 -9.29 7.82
C ALA A 68 28.94 -10.29 6.70
N GLU A 69 27.67 -10.31 6.26
CA GLU A 69 27.19 -11.20 5.18
C GLU A 69 27.36 -10.61 3.77
N CYS A 70 27.70 -9.32 3.65
CA CYS A 70 27.82 -8.63 2.36
C CYS A 70 29.10 -9.05 1.62
N LYS A 71 29.04 -10.13 0.84
CA LYS A 71 30.16 -10.60 0.00
C LYS A 71 30.76 -9.52 -0.93
N PRO A 72 29.97 -8.61 -1.52
CA PRO A 72 30.52 -7.52 -2.34
C PRO A 72 31.19 -6.40 -1.54
N GLU A 73 31.16 -6.45 -0.20
CA GLU A 73 31.71 -5.41 0.70
C GLU A 73 31.11 -4.01 0.45
N ALA A 74 29.84 -3.93 0.02
CA ALA A 74 29.21 -2.69 -0.45
C ALA A 74 28.66 -1.78 0.67
N ILE A 75 28.65 -2.23 1.92
CA ILE A 75 28.05 -1.49 3.05
C ILE A 75 29.14 -0.68 3.75
N ASP A 76 28.97 0.64 3.80
CA ASP A 76 29.85 1.56 4.52
C ASP A 76 29.02 2.46 5.45
N PHE A 77 29.18 2.25 6.76
CA PHE A 77 28.49 3.02 7.80
C PHE A 77 29.11 4.39 8.06
N SER A 78 30.27 4.70 7.47
CA SER A 78 30.98 5.96 7.66
C SER A 78 30.54 7.06 6.71
N ILE A 79 29.74 6.73 5.68
CA ILE A 79 29.27 7.70 4.68
C ILE A 79 28.42 8.79 5.38
N PRO A 80 28.88 10.06 5.37
CA PRO A 80 28.13 11.15 5.98
C PRO A 80 26.99 11.60 5.07
N HIS A 81 26.01 12.32 5.65
CA HIS A 81 25.08 13.11 4.87
C HIS A 81 25.84 14.16 4.05
N GLN A 82 25.49 14.31 2.77
CA GLN A 82 26.07 15.29 1.87
C GLN A 82 24.93 16.10 1.23
N GLU A 83 25.08 17.41 1.23
CA GLU A 83 24.27 18.33 0.44
C GLU A 83 25.02 18.64 -0.86
N MET A 84 24.31 18.61 -1.99
CA MET A 84 24.86 18.93 -3.30
C MET A 84 24.12 20.12 -3.88
N GLU A 85 24.88 21.13 -4.33
CA GLU A 85 24.35 22.27 -5.07
C GLU A 85 24.60 22.04 -6.57
N LEU A 86 23.51 21.84 -7.33
CA LEU A 86 23.56 21.51 -8.75
C LEU A 86 22.76 22.57 -9.53
N SER A 87 23.30 23.00 -10.67
CA SER A 87 22.65 23.93 -11.59
C SER A 87 22.17 23.21 -12.84
N PHE A 88 20.93 23.46 -13.24
CA PHE A 88 20.29 22.87 -14.42
C PHE A 88 19.55 23.96 -15.19
N ASP A 89 19.48 23.81 -16.52
CA ASP A 89 18.67 24.69 -17.37
C ASP A 89 17.17 24.34 -17.27
N GLU A 90 16.85 23.05 -17.16
CA GLU A 90 15.48 22.53 -17.11
C GLU A 90 15.37 21.36 -16.12
N VAL A 91 14.17 21.20 -15.52
CA VAL A 91 13.84 20.11 -14.60
C VAL A 91 12.51 19.49 -15.03
N VAL A 92 12.52 18.17 -15.28
CA VAL A 92 11.33 17.39 -15.60
C VAL A 92 10.94 16.55 -14.39
N ILE A 93 9.69 16.68 -13.93
CA ILE A 93 9.18 15.96 -12.76
C ILE A 93 8.28 14.83 -13.25
N THR A 94 8.71 13.58 -13.02
CA THR A 94 7.96 12.36 -13.33
C THR A 94 7.81 11.49 -12.09
N SER A 95 7.24 12.05 -11.02
CA SER A 95 7.06 11.36 -9.73
C SER A 95 6.17 10.12 -9.81
N GLY A 96 5.48 9.90 -10.94
CA GLY A 96 4.53 8.83 -11.11
C GLY A 96 3.30 9.00 -10.21
N GLN A 97 2.63 7.89 -9.98
CA GLN A 97 1.49 7.77 -9.06
C GLN A 97 1.95 6.96 -7.84
N ASP A 98 1.53 7.38 -6.65
CA ASP A 98 1.73 6.58 -5.44
C ASP A 98 0.69 5.44 -5.40
N ASN A 99 0.90 4.45 -4.53
CA ASN A 99 -0.08 3.40 -4.25
C ASN A 99 -1.28 3.90 -3.43
N ALA A 100 -1.30 5.21 -3.11
CA ALA A 100 -2.41 5.84 -2.43
C ALA A 100 -3.60 6.04 -3.38
N PHE A 101 -4.78 5.64 -2.92
CA PHE A 101 -6.04 5.80 -3.66
C PHE A 101 -7.07 6.55 -2.81
N GLU A 102 -8.06 7.11 -3.49
CA GLU A 102 -9.25 7.68 -2.87
C GLU A 102 -9.93 6.65 -1.98
N ARG A 103 -10.50 7.12 -0.88
CA ARG A 103 -11.12 6.24 0.11
C ARG A 103 -12.23 5.40 -0.52
N ILE A 104 -12.07 4.08 -0.45
CA ILE A 104 -13.12 3.13 -0.84
C ILE A 104 -14.27 3.24 0.16
N SER A 105 -15.50 3.21 -0.37
CA SER A 105 -16.72 3.18 0.45
C SER A 105 -16.68 1.98 1.42
N PRO A 106 -16.88 2.19 2.74
CA PRO A 106 -16.89 1.11 3.72
C PRO A 106 -17.94 0.03 3.43
N GLN A 107 -19.01 0.38 2.73
CA GLN A 107 -20.07 -0.52 2.30
C GLN A 107 -19.57 -1.58 1.31
N LEU A 108 -18.47 -1.31 0.59
CA LEU A 108 -17.87 -2.27 -0.34
C LEU A 108 -16.98 -3.32 0.36
N GLY A 109 -16.92 -3.32 1.69
CA GLY A 109 -16.30 -4.41 2.46
C GLY A 109 -14.77 -4.43 2.49
N TYR A 110 -14.09 -3.54 1.76
CA TYR A 110 -12.63 -3.45 1.77
C TYR A 110 -12.10 -3.11 3.18
N GLY A 111 -11.12 -3.90 3.65
CA GLY A 111 -10.57 -3.81 5.00
C GLY A 111 -11.38 -4.54 6.07
N ASN A 112 -12.62 -4.96 5.77
CA ASN A 112 -13.46 -5.78 6.66
C ASN A 112 -13.44 -7.27 6.28
N TYR A 113 -13.35 -7.57 4.99
CA TYR A 113 -13.28 -8.94 4.47
C TYR A 113 -11.96 -9.14 3.73
N ALA A 114 -11.22 -10.21 4.05
CA ALA A 114 -9.89 -10.49 3.49
C ALA A 114 -9.92 -10.84 1.99
N ASP A 115 -11.04 -11.37 1.52
CA ASP A 115 -11.36 -11.70 0.13
C ASP A 115 -12.03 -10.54 -0.64
N VAL A 116 -12.04 -9.34 -0.06
CA VAL A 116 -12.26 -8.08 -0.78
C VAL A 116 -10.91 -7.38 -0.93
N ILE A 117 -10.36 -7.41 -2.15
CA ILE A 117 -9.05 -6.86 -2.49
C ILE A 117 -9.17 -5.65 -3.41
N THR A 118 -8.07 -4.93 -3.64
CA THR A 118 -7.99 -3.89 -4.66
C THR A 118 -7.50 -4.48 -5.98
N ASP A 119 -7.72 -3.75 -7.07
CA ASP A 119 -7.05 -3.96 -8.36
C ASP A 119 -5.52 -4.12 -8.21
N LEU A 120 -4.84 -3.24 -7.47
CA LEU A 120 -3.38 -3.36 -7.26
C LEU A 120 -2.97 -4.67 -6.56
N HIS A 121 -3.76 -5.15 -5.60
CA HIS A 121 -3.51 -6.47 -4.99
C HIS A 121 -3.73 -7.60 -6.00
N PHE A 122 -4.74 -7.46 -6.85
CA PHE A 122 -5.04 -8.43 -7.88
C PHE A 122 -3.96 -8.46 -8.97
N GLU A 123 -3.42 -7.32 -9.38
CA GLU A 123 -2.25 -7.22 -10.28
C GLU A 123 -1.05 -7.98 -9.68
N ARG A 124 -0.71 -7.72 -8.41
CA ARG A 124 0.39 -8.43 -7.75
C ARG A 124 0.14 -9.93 -7.68
N MET A 125 -1.10 -10.36 -7.49
CA MET A 125 -1.50 -11.77 -7.51
C MET A 125 -1.40 -12.40 -8.91
N LEU A 126 -1.73 -11.64 -9.96
CA LEU A 126 -1.62 -12.08 -11.35
C LEU A 126 -0.17 -12.07 -11.87
N SER A 127 0.72 -11.32 -11.24
CA SER A 127 2.13 -11.22 -11.62
C SER A 127 2.90 -12.54 -11.39
N PRO A 128 3.70 -13.03 -12.35
CA PRO A 128 4.56 -14.20 -12.15
C PRO A 128 5.66 -14.01 -11.09
N THR A 129 6.02 -12.76 -10.80
CA THR A 129 6.92 -12.39 -9.70
C THR A 129 6.13 -11.84 -8.50
N GLY A 130 4.84 -12.16 -8.46
CA GLY A 130 3.91 -11.88 -7.38
C GLY A 130 4.17 -12.73 -6.14
N PRO A 131 3.58 -12.37 -4.99
CA PRO A 131 3.66 -13.19 -3.78
C PRO A 131 2.97 -14.57 -3.93
N THR A 132 2.14 -14.74 -4.95
CA THR A 132 1.42 -15.99 -5.26
C THR A 132 1.95 -16.67 -6.52
N ASP A 133 3.13 -16.27 -7.05
CA ASP A 133 3.71 -16.78 -8.31
C ASP A 133 2.72 -16.75 -9.49
N GLY A 134 1.79 -15.80 -9.49
CA GLY A 134 0.79 -15.63 -10.53
C GLY A 134 -0.48 -16.45 -10.32
N LEU A 135 -0.64 -17.17 -9.21
CA LEU A 135 -1.85 -17.93 -8.87
C LEU A 135 -2.95 -17.01 -8.36
N VAL A 136 -4.17 -17.19 -8.89
CA VAL A 136 -5.37 -16.49 -8.41
C VAL A 136 -5.93 -17.28 -7.23
N VAL A 137 -5.77 -16.74 -6.03
CA VAL A 137 -6.18 -17.37 -4.76
C VAL A 137 -6.83 -16.35 -3.85
N SER A 138 -7.85 -16.77 -3.11
CA SER A 138 -8.49 -15.96 -2.09
C SER A 138 -7.50 -15.71 -0.93
N PRO A 139 -7.22 -14.45 -0.52
CA PRO A 139 -6.34 -14.17 0.62
C PRO A 139 -6.89 -14.64 1.96
N ARG A 140 -8.17 -15.00 2.02
CA ARG A 140 -8.84 -15.44 3.24
C ARG A 140 -8.50 -16.89 3.60
N ASP A 141 -8.57 -17.78 2.62
CA ASP A 141 -8.47 -19.23 2.81
C ASP A 141 -7.48 -19.91 1.86
N GLY A 142 -6.93 -19.19 0.88
CA GLY A 142 -5.97 -19.71 -0.09
C GLY A 142 -6.60 -20.53 -1.22
N GLU A 143 -7.93 -20.65 -1.24
CA GLU A 143 -8.64 -21.42 -2.26
C GLU A 143 -8.71 -20.65 -3.59
N VAL A 144 -8.78 -21.40 -4.69
CA VAL A 144 -8.96 -20.81 -6.03
C VAL A 144 -10.43 -20.42 -6.21
N PRO A 145 -10.75 -19.11 -6.38
CA PRO A 145 -12.13 -18.68 -6.54
C PRO A 145 -12.68 -19.18 -7.88
N LYS A 146 -13.95 -19.59 -7.89
CA LYS A 146 -14.68 -19.94 -9.13
C LYS A 146 -15.42 -18.74 -9.69
N LYS A 147 -15.80 -17.80 -8.82
CA LYS A 147 -16.57 -16.62 -9.20
C LYS A 147 -16.03 -15.35 -8.57
N VAL A 148 -15.59 -14.41 -9.40
CA VAL A 148 -14.98 -13.15 -8.97
C VAL A 148 -15.82 -11.97 -9.45
N ALA A 149 -16.10 -11.01 -8.57
CA ALA A 149 -16.64 -9.72 -8.97
C ALA A 149 -15.52 -8.69 -9.06
N ILE A 150 -15.39 -8.00 -10.18
CA ILE A 150 -14.59 -6.78 -10.29
C ILE A 150 -15.57 -5.60 -10.23
N ILE A 151 -15.42 -4.69 -9.27
CA ILE A 151 -16.38 -3.63 -9.01
C ILE A 151 -15.73 -2.23 -9.04
N GLN A 152 -16.46 -1.25 -9.57
CA GLN A 152 -16.03 0.15 -9.56
C GLN A 152 -16.04 0.75 -8.14
N GLY A 153 -14.87 1.00 -7.55
CA GLY A 153 -14.74 1.58 -6.22
C GLY A 153 -15.08 3.08 -6.16
N ASN A 154 -15.01 3.80 -7.29
CA ASN A 154 -15.34 5.22 -7.36
C ASN A 154 -16.20 5.57 -8.58
N VAL A 155 -17.51 5.30 -8.47
CA VAL A 155 -18.49 5.54 -9.54
C VAL A 155 -18.67 7.03 -9.91
N LYS A 156 -18.26 7.96 -9.03
CA LYS A 156 -18.32 9.41 -9.26
C LYS A 156 -16.98 9.98 -9.75
N GLY A 157 -16.06 9.11 -10.16
CA GLY A 157 -14.68 9.48 -10.48
C GLY A 157 -14.51 10.34 -11.73
N GLY A 158 -15.55 10.50 -12.56
CA GLY A 158 -15.50 11.13 -13.87
C GLY A 158 -15.18 10.14 -14.99
N ASP A 159 -15.45 10.52 -16.24
CA ASP A 159 -15.35 9.61 -17.39
C ASP A 159 -13.92 9.09 -17.65
N ASP A 160 -12.90 9.90 -17.42
CA ASP A 160 -11.50 9.49 -17.60
C ASP A 160 -11.11 8.39 -16.62
N HIS A 161 -11.49 8.53 -15.35
CA HIS A 161 -11.29 7.51 -14.32
C HIS A 161 -12.08 6.24 -14.63
N LEU A 162 -13.36 6.39 -15.00
CA LEU A 162 -14.19 5.23 -15.37
C LEU A 162 -13.57 4.48 -16.55
N LEU A 163 -13.09 5.18 -17.57
CA LEU A 163 -12.43 4.59 -18.72
C LEU A 163 -11.16 3.82 -18.33
N SER A 164 -10.24 4.47 -17.59
CA SER A 164 -8.96 3.85 -17.22
C SER A 164 -9.14 2.63 -16.32
N SER A 165 -10.02 2.73 -15.32
CA SER A 165 -10.31 1.63 -14.40
C SER A 165 -11.06 0.48 -15.06
N LEU A 166 -12.01 0.75 -15.97
CA LEU A 166 -12.68 -0.28 -16.76
C LEU A 166 -11.69 -1.06 -17.63
N VAL A 167 -10.80 -0.35 -18.33
CA VAL A 167 -9.76 -0.98 -19.17
C VAL A 167 -8.84 -1.84 -18.31
N LEU A 168 -8.42 -1.35 -17.14
CA LEU A 168 -7.64 -2.13 -16.18
C LEU A 168 -8.38 -3.41 -15.76
N GLY A 169 -9.62 -3.29 -15.29
CA GLY A 169 -10.42 -4.44 -14.83
C GLY A 169 -10.67 -5.48 -15.93
N VAL A 170 -10.86 -5.06 -17.18
CA VAL A 170 -10.98 -5.98 -18.33
C VAL A 170 -9.65 -6.70 -18.57
N ASN A 171 -8.52 -6.00 -18.53
CA ASN A 171 -7.21 -6.63 -18.73
C ASN A 171 -6.89 -7.63 -17.61
N GLU A 172 -7.16 -7.28 -16.36
CA GLU A 172 -7.01 -8.18 -15.22
C GLU A 172 -7.91 -9.41 -15.36
N ALA A 173 -9.16 -9.22 -15.80
CA ALA A 173 -10.07 -10.33 -16.06
C ALA A 173 -9.56 -11.27 -17.16
N ILE A 174 -9.03 -10.73 -18.26
CA ILE A 174 -8.42 -11.53 -19.33
C ILE A 174 -7.27 -12.37 -18.77
N LEU A 175 -6.40 -11.78 -17.95
CA LEU A 175 -5.28 -12.49 -17.35
C LEU A 175 -5.75 -13.59 -16.40
N ALA A 176 -6.75 -13.30 -15.56
CA ALA A 176 -7.27 -14.25 -14.59
C ALA A 176 -7.97 -15.45 -15.25
N VAL A 177 -8.84 -15.21 -16.24
CA VAL A 177 -9.57 -16.27 -16.96
C VAL A 177 -8.61 -17.16 -17.77
N ASN A 178 -7.51 -16.62 -18.28
CA ASN A 178 -6.50 -17.42 -18.97
C ASN A 178 -5.66 -18.30 -18.03
N LYS A 179 -5.70 -18.06 -16.72
CA LYS A 179 -4.92 -18.80 -15.71
C LYS A 179 -5.74 -19.82 -14.93
N VAL A 180 -7.04 -19.60 -14.80
CA VAL A 180 -7.94 -20.44 -14.02
C VAL A 180 -9.06 -20.95 -14.91
N ASP A 181 -9.09 -22.27 -15.07
CA ASP A 181 -10.16 -22.95 -15.79
C ASP A 181 -11.51 -22.73 -15.09
N ASP A 182 -12.57 -22.56 -15.88
CA ASP A 182 -13.95 -22.33 -15.41
C ASP A 182 -14.16 -21.11 -14.50
N LEU A 183 -13.21 -20.16 -14.47
CA LEU A 183 -13.37 -18.90 -13.74
C LEU A 183 -14.43 -18.01 -14.40
N ALA A 184 -15.44 -17.61 -13.61
CA ALA A 184 -16.45 -16.64 -14.01
C ALA A 184 -16.18 -15.28 -13.36
N ILE A 185 -15.99 -14.25 -14.19
CA ILE A 185 -15.79 -12.88 -13.75
C ILE A 185 -16.96 -12.02 -14.16
N SER A 186 -17.56 -11.32 -13.19
CA SER A 186 -18.52 -10.25 -13.43
C SER A 186 -17.86 -8.90 -13.16
N LEU A 187 -17.82 -8.02 -14.15
CA LEU A 187 -17.30 -6.66 -13.99
C LEU A 187 -18.49 -5.68 -13.89
N ILE A 188 -18.71 -5.11 -12.71
CA ILE A 188 -19.83 -4.21 -12.40
C ILE A 188 -19.32 -2.77 -12.30
N SER A 189 -19.69 -1.93 -13.27
CA SER A 189 -19.31 -0.52 -13.30
C SER A 189 -20.28 0.31 -14.16
N PRO A 190 -20.46 1.61 -13.86
CA PRO A 190 -20.95 2.55 -14.86
C PRO A 190 -20.02 2.52 -16.07
N VAL A 191 -20.59 2.47 -17.27
CA VAL A 191 -19.81 2.36 -18.52
C VAL A 191 -19.86 3.69 -19.26
N CYS A 192 -18.73 4.39 -19.35
CA CYS A 192 -18.64 5.66 -20.07
C CYS A 192 -18.72 5.46 -21.59
N GLN A 193 -19.13 6.49 -22.32
CA GLN A 193 -19.34 6.41 -23.78
C GLN A 193 -18.06 6.01 -24.52
N ALA A 194 -16.91 6.56 -24.10
CA ALA A 194 -15.62 6.25 -24.71
C ALA A 194 -15.27 4.75 -24.62
N PHE A 195 -15.65 4.08 -23.54
CA PHE A 195 -15.47 2.64 -23.42
C PHE A 195 -16.41 1.89 -24.37
N LYS A 196 -17.68 2.31 -24.44
CA LYS A 196 -18.68 1.70 -25.33
C LYS A 196 -18.25 1.72 -26.78
N ASP A 197 -17.76 2.86 -27.24
CA ASP A 197 -17.37 3.07 -28.64
C ASP A 197 -16.10 2.29 -29.01
N ARG A 198 -15.15 2.16 -28.09
CA ARG A 198 -13.82 1.62 -28.38
C ARG A 198 -13.64 0.14 -28.03
N PHE A 199 -14.28 -0.34 -26.96
CA PHE A 199 -13.89 -1.61 -26.32
C PHE A 199 -15.05 -2.60 -26.15
N SER A 200 -16.32 -2.16 -26.08
CA SER A 200 -17.44 -3.08 -25.83
C SER A 200 -17.55 -4.22 -26.84
N GLY A 201 -17.26 -3.97 -28.12
CA GLY A 201 -17.32 -5.00 -29.17
C GLY A 201 -16.27 -6.10 -29.02
N GLU A 202 -15.10 -5.79 -28.47
CA GLU A 202 -14.05 -6.77 -28.17
C GLU A 202 -14.31 -7.46 -26.84
N ALA A 203 -14.68 -6.68 -25.81
CA ALA A 203 -14.95 -7.18 -24.48
C ALA A 203 -16.10 -8.21 -24.46
N ALA A 204 -17.15 -8.00 -25.28
CA ALA A 204 -18.27 -8.93 -25.41
C ALA A 204 -17.89 -10.31 -26.00
N LYS A 205 -16.72 -10.44 -26.63
CA LYS A 205 -16.23 -11.71 -27.21
C LYS A 205 -15.43 -12.54 -26.20
N LEU A 206 -15.07 -11.95 -25.06
CA LEU A 206 -14.26 -12.60 -24.04
C LEU A 206 -15.10 -13.64 -23.29
N LYS A 207 -14.68 -14.90 -23.37
CA LYS A 207 -15.29 -15.97 -22.58
C LYS A 207 -14.89 -15.81 -21.12
N GLY A 208 -15.79 -16.14 -20.19
CA GLY A 208 -15.53 -16.03 -18.74
C GLY A 208 -15.66 -14.63 -18.16
N LEU A 209 -15.81 -13.59 -18.98
CA LEU A 209 -16.06 -12.21 -18.52
C LEU A 209 -17.47 -11.74 -18.91
N THR A 210 -18.23 -11.25 -17.94
CA THR A 210 -19.50 -10.55 -18.16
C THR A 210 -19.37 -9.12 -17.66
N ILE A 211 -19.55 -8.13 -18.54
CA ILE A 211 -19.61 -6.72 -18.12
C ILE A 211 -21.06 -6.34 -17.85
N ILE A 212 -21.31 -5.82 -16.66
CA ILE A 212 -22.63 -5.41 -16.16
C ILE A 212 -22.60 -3.90 -15.97
N GLU A 213 -23.40 -3.19 -16.77
CA GLU A 213 -23.60 -1.75 -16.62
C GLU A 213 -24.45 -1.48 -15.37
N GLY A 214 -23.80 -0.99 -14.32
CA GLY A 214 -24.39 -0.89 -12.99
C GLY A 214 -23.43 -0.28 -11.97
N ALA A 215 -23.96 0.19 -10.84
CA ALA A 215 -23.15 0.71 -9.74
C ALA A 215 -23.18 -0.25 -8.54
N PRO A 216 -22.01 -0.66 -7.98
CA PRO A 216 -21.98 -1.44 -6.75
C PRO A 216 -22.51 -0.62 -5.57
N GLU A 217 -23.29 -1.26 -4.69
CA GLU A 217 -23.96 -0.64 -3.56
C GLU A 217 -23.37 -1.12 -2.22
N SER A 218 -23.27 -2.43 -2.03
CA SER A 218 -22.67 -3.02 -0.83
C SER A 218 -22.12 -4.42 -1.07
N VAL A 219 -21.16 -4.82 -0.25
CA VAL A 219 -20.64 -6.18 -0.13
C VAL A 219 -20.84 -6.63 1.31
N GLU A 220 -21.52 -7.76 1.49
CA GLU A 220 -21.83 -8.31 2.80
C GLU A 220 -21.48 -9.79 2.85
N ARG A 221 -21.17 -10.29 4.05
CA ARG A 221 -21.10 -11.73 4.32
C ARG A 221 -22.23 -12.12 5.28
N PRO A 222 -23.34 -12.68 4.78
CA PRO A 222 -24.47 -13.03 5.64
C PRO A 222 -24.18 -14.15 6.63
N GLN A 223 -23.29 -15.08 6.26
CA GLN A 223 -22.91 -16.23 7.07
C GLN A 223 -21.39 -16.26 7.24
N GLU A 224 -20.93 -16.38 8.49
CA GLU A 224 -19.51 -16.59 8.76
C GLU A 224 -19.03 -17.85 8.03
N GLY A 225 -17.93 -17.73 7.30
CA GLY A 225 -17.46 -18.83 6.45
C GLY A 225 -18.02 -18.84 5.02
N GLY A 226 -19.12 -18.14 4.73
CA GLY A 226 -19.80 -18.15 3.43
C GLY A 226 -19.18 -17.27 2.35
N ALA A 227 -19.85 -17.23 1.19
CA ALA A 227 -19.53 -16.36 0.06
C ALA A 227 -19.83 -14.88 0.37
N LEU A 228 -19.30 -13.98 -0.45
CA LEU A 228 -19.60 -12.54 -0.41
C LEU A 228 -20.83 -12.26 -1.26
N THR A 229 -21.88 -11.68 -0.67
CA THR A 229 -23.05 -11.20 -1.39
C THR A 229 -22.83 -9.75 -1.81
N LEU A 230 -22.70 -9.52 -3.12
CA LEU A 230 -22.63 -8.19 -3.72
C LEU A 230 -24.05 -7.71 -4.07
N THR A 231 -24.40 -6.52 -3.60
CA THR A 231 -25.58 -5.78 -4.05
C THR A 231 -25.14 -4.70 -5.03
N TYR A 232 -25.78 -4.64 -6.20
CA TYR A 232 -25.50 -3.65 -7.24
C TYR A 232 -26.76 -3.24 -7.98
N SER A 233 -26.75 -2.02 -8.54
CA SER A 233 -27.83 -1.53 -9.39
C SER A 233 -27.69 -2.08 -10.82
N GLN A 234 -28.80 -2.52 -11.41
CA GLN A 234 -28.89 -2.93 -12.81
C GLN A 234 -30.33 -2.72 -13.31
N ASP A 235 -30.49 -2.20 -14.53
CA ASP A 235 -31.80 -2.01 -15.18
C ASP A 235 -32.82 -1.21 -14.35
N GLY A 236 -32.37 -0.29 -13.50
CA GLY A 236 -33.22 0.53 -12.64
C GLY A 236 -33.70 -0.14 -11.34
N GLY A 237 -33.20 -1.34 -11.03
CA GLY A 237 -33.40 -2.02 -9.74
C GLY A 237 -32.08 -2.45 -9.10
N SER A 238 -32.15 -3.00 -7.88
CA SER A 238 -31.00 -3.60 -7.20
C SER A 238 -31.04 -5.12 -7.36
N LYS A 239 -29.89 -5.72 -7.69
CA LYS A 239 -29.70 -7.17 -7.74
C LYS A 239 -28.69 -7.59 -6.67
N LYS A 240 -28.82 -8.83 -6.21
CA LYS A 240 -27.90 -9.46 -5.26
C LYS A 240 -27.35 -10.72 -5.88
N GLU A 241 -26.05 -10.93 -5.74
CA GLU A 241 -25.36 -12.07 -6.30
C GLU A 241 -24.15 -12.43 -5.45
N ASP A 242 -23.90 -13.74 -5.30
CA ASP A 242 -22.81 -14.26 -4.49
C ASP A 242 -21.54 -14.46 -5.33
N PHE A 243 -20.39 -14.16 -4.72
CA PHE A 243 -19.05 -14.25 -5.27
C PHE A 243 -18.07 -14.82 -4.23
N ASP A 244 -17.06 -15.53 -4.70
CA ASP A 244 -16.00 -16.09 -3.84
C ASP A 244 -14.97 -15.01 -3.47
N MET A 245 -14.74 -14.06 -4.37
CA MET A 245 -13.79 -12.95 -4.16
C MET A 245 -14.29 -11.69 -4.88
N VAL A 246 -13.99 -10.52 -4.31
CA VAL A 246 -14.32 -9.21 -4.88
C VAL A 246 -13.05 -8.39 -5.06
N VAL A 247 -12.87 -7.82 -6.23
CA VAL A 247 -11.78 -6.90 -6.59
C VAL A 247 -12.36 -5.50 -6.77
N VAL A 248 -11.88 -4.53 -6.02
CA VAL A 248 -12.33 -3.14 -6.08
C VAL A 248 -11.36 -2.33 -6.94
N LEU A 249 -11.85 -1.80 -8.05
CA LEU A 249 -11.11 -0.87 -8.90
C LEU A 249 -10.91 0.46 -8.15
N THR A 250 -9.66 0.85 -7.95
CA THR A 250 -9.29 2.00 -7.14
C THR A 250 -9.18 3.27 -7.99
N LYS A 251 -9.45 4.42 -7.37
CA LYS A 251 -9.15 5.73 -7.98
C LYS A 251 -7.84 6.24 -7.38
N PRO A 252 -6.76 6.37 -8.15
CA PRO A 252 -5.51 6.89 -7.64
C PRO A 252 -5.65 8.31 -7.09
N LYS A 253 -4.82 8.64 -6.10
CA LYS A 253 -4.78 9.96 -5.47
C LYS A 253 -3.43 10.62 -5.73
N ILE A 254 -3.46 11.93 -6.00
CA ILE A 254 -2.24 12.73 -6.09
C ILE A 254 -1.51 12.68 -4.74
N SER A 255 -0.23 12.30 -4.76
CA SER A 255 0.54 12.19 -3.53
C SER A 255 0.69 13.56 -2.84
N PRO A 256 0.69 13.61 -1.50
CA PRO A 256 0.89 14.86 -0.77
C PRO A 256 2.19 15.57 -1.15
N GLU A 257 3.23 14.81 -1.49
CA GLU A 257 4.54 15.32 -1.90
C GLU A 257 4.46 16.06 -3.24
N VAL A 258 3.77 15.48 -4.23
CA VAL A 258 3.56 16.11 -5.55
C VAL A 258 2.73 17.37 -5.40
N ALA A 259 1.65 17.33 -4.62
CA ALA A 259 0.83 18.51 -4.33
C ALA A 259 1.63 19.62 -3.64
N ALA A 260 2.48 19.27 -2.67
CA ALA A 260 3.37 20.22 -2.00
C ALA A 260 4.43 20.80 -2.94
N MET A 261 4.99 19.98 -3.82
CA MET A 261 5.98 20.39 -4.82
C MET A 261 5.38 21.35 -5.84
N ALA A 262 4.21 21.03 -6.39
CA ALA A 262 3.46 21.89 -7.30
C ALA A 262 3.22 23.28 -6.70
N LYS A 263 2.80 23.34 -5.44
CA LYS A 263 2.63 24.61 -4.70
C LYS A 263 3.94 25.38 -4.54
N LYS A 264 5.05 24.70 -4.23
CA LYS A 264 6.38 25.33 -4.09
C LYS A 264 6.88 25.89 -5.42
N LEU A 265 6.65 25.17 -6.51
CA LEU A 265 7.08 25.55 -7.86
C LEU A 265 6.10 26.49 -8.58
N LYS A 266 4.90 26.70 -8.02
CA LYS A 266 3.80 27.47 -8.64
C LYS A 266 3.44 26.94 -10.03
N GLN A 267 3.41 25.62 -10.16
CA GLN A 267 3.02 24.89 -11.37
C GLN A 267 1.79 24.03 -11.05
N ASP A 268 0.92 23.83 -12.03
CA ASP A 268 -0.24 22.95 -11.88
C ASP A 268 0.18 21.48 -12.00
N VAL A 269 -0.49 20.60 -11.25
CA VAL A 269 -0.40 19.15 -11.44
C VAL A 269 -1.42 18.77 -12.49
N ILE A 270 -0.95 18.35 -13.66
CA ILE A 270 -1.78 17.87 -14.78
C ILE A 270 -1.94 16.35 -14.65
#